data_AF-A0AA35VWL6-F1
#
_entry.id   AF-A0AA35VWL6-F1
#
_cell.length_a   1.000
_cell.length_b   1.000
_cell.length_c   1.000
_cell.angle_alpha   90.00
_cell.angle_beta   90.00
_cell.angle_gamma   90.00
#
_symmetry.space_group_name_H-M   'P 1'
#
loop_
_entity.id
_entity.type
_entity.pdbx_description
1 polymer ?
#
loop_
_entity_poly.entity_id
_entity_poly.type
_entity_poly.pdbx_seq_one_letter_code
_entity_poly.pdbx_strand_id
1 'polypeptide(L)'
;MSWRTVKNKVDCGVFAMRHMETYMGQQLSKWKPGLHKESAVQQTTIEKLKQRYAHIMLTSEINMLKAKVFDLAEKYQKVDFKVRTGHAYKAMQTIQKRLKEY
;
A
#
# COMPACT_ATOMS: atom_id res chain seq x y z
N MET A 1 12.07 -2.06 18.47
CA MET A 1 11.93 -1.18 17.29
C MET A 1 10.75 -0.25 17.55
N SER A 2 10.91 1.05 17.30
CA SER A 2 9.92 2.08 17.68
C SER A 2 8.66 2.07 16.80
N TRP A 3 8.72 1.46 15.62
CA TRP A 3 7.64 1.39 14.63
C TRP A 3 6.74 0.14 14.75
N ARG A 4 6.89 -0.67 15.79
CA ARG A 4 6.01 -1.84 16.00
C ARG A 4 4.57 -1.37 16.26
N THR A 5 3.61 -2.16 15.77
CA THR A 5 2.16 -1.94 15.97
C THR A 5 1.52 -3.23 16.47
N VAL A 6 0.42 -3.08 17.21
CA VAL A 6 -0.44 -4.20 17.63
C VAL A 6 -1.38 -4.67 16.51
N LYS A 7 -1.57 -3.89 15.42
CA LYS A 7 -2.41 -4.23 14.25
C LYS A 7 -1.64 -5.02 13.18
N ASN A 8 -0.94 -6.06 13.60
CA ASN A 8 0.01 -6.79 12.77
C ASN A 8 -0.62 -7.67 11.67
N LYS A 9 -1.94 -7.91 11.67
CA LYS A 9 -2.58 -8.80 10.70
C LYS A 9 -2.83 -8.16 9.32
N VAL A 10 -3.04 -6.85 9.26
CA VAL A 10 -3.48 -6.18 8.02
C VAL A 10 -2.30 -5.62 7.22
N ASP A 11 -1.26 -5.14 7.90
CA ASP A 11 -0.17 -4.37 7.28
C ASP A 11 1.17 -5.10 7.24
N CYS A 12 1.26 -6.33 7.77
CA CYS A 12 2.51 -7.09 7.89
C CYS A 12 3.31 -7.15 6.58
N GLY A 13 2.65 -7.35 5.44
CA GLY A 13 3.30 -7.39 4.13
C GLY A 13 4.01 -6.08 3.78
N VAL A 14 3.43 -4.93 4.12
CA VAL A 14 4.02 -3.61 3.87
C VAL A 14 5.24 -3.40 4.74
N PHE A 15 5.17 -3.78 6.02
CA PHE A 15 6.32 -3.76 6.91
C PHE A 15 7.45 -4.65 6.39
N ALA A 16 7.13 -5.90 5.99
CA ALA A 16 8.11 -6.83 5.46
C ALA A 16 8.79 -6.29 4.19
N MET A 17 8.01 -5.81 3.22
CA MET A 17 8.56 -5.20 2.00
C MET A 17 9.45 -3.99 2.30
N ARG A 18 9.00 -3.11 3.21
CA ARG A 18 9.80 -1.94 3.60
C ARG A 18 11.07 -2.32 4.33
N HIS A 19 11.03 -3.39 5.11
CA HIS A 19 12.20 -3.88 5.80
C HIS A 19 13.22 -4.45 4.82
N MET A 20 12.79 -5.29 3.88
CA MET A 20 13.64 -5.81 2.81
C MET A 20 14.20 -4.69 1.91
N GLU A 21 13.43 -3.63 1.64
CA GLU A 21 13.88 -2.49 0.82
C GLU A 21 14.99 -1.66 1.51
N THR A 22 14.99 -1.56 2.84
CA THR A 22 15.83 -0.59 3.57
C THR A 22 16.94 -1.22 4.39
N TYR A 23 16.90 -2.52 4.62
CA TYR A 23 17.90 -3.22 5.40
C TYR A 23 19.05 -3.69 4.51
N MET A 24 20.25 -3.13 4.73
CA MET A 24 21.46 -3.43 3.95
C MET A 24 22.56 -4.05 4.82
N GLY A 25 22.18 -4.79 5.87
CA GLY A 25 23.13 -5.43 6.79
C GLY A 25 23.69 -4.53 7.89
N GLN A 26 23.23 -3.28 8.02
CA GLN A 26 23.67 -2.41 9.11
C GLN A 26 23.17 -2.90 10.50
N GLN A 27 23.83 -2.44 11.56
CA GLN A 27 23.38 -2.67 12.94
C GLN A 27 21.94 -2.17 13.15
N LEU A 28 21.12 -2.94 13.89
CA LEU A 28 19.70 -2.62 14.14
C LEU A 28 19.49 -1.25 14.80
N SER A 29 20.42 -0.78 15.63
CA SER A 29 20.37 0.55 16.26
C SER A 29 20.54 1.70 15.25
N LYS A 30 21.23 1.45 14.14
CA LYS A 30 21.49 2.42 13.06
C LYS A 30 20.49 2.29 11.91
N TRP A 31 19.73 1.20 11.86
CA TRP A 31 18.73 0.97 10.82
C TRP A 31 17.49 1.83 11.02
N LYS A 32 17.22 2.68 10.01
CA LYS A 32 16.06 3.57 9.99
C LYS A 32 15.20 3.21 8.78
N PRO A 33 14.15 2.39 8.95
CA PRO A 33 13.28 2.01 7.83
C PRO A 33 12.36 3.16 7.36
N GLY A 34 12.42 4.34 7.99
CA GLY A 34 11.55 5.47 7.69
C GLY A 34 10.10 5.26 8.14
N LEU A 35 9.88 4.41 9.15
CA LEU A 35 8.58 4.17 9.75
C LEU A 35 8.47 4.92 11.08
N HIS A 36 7.38 5.67 11.24
CA HIS A 36 7.09 6.41 12.47
C HIS A 36 6.63 5.45 13.58
N LYS A 37 6.58 5.94 14.82
CA LYS A 37 5.85 5.27 15.91
C LYS A 37 4.37 5.17 15.56
N GLU A 38 3.69 4.17 16.11
CA GLU A 38 2.25 3.97 15.92
C GLU A 38 1.47 5.27 16.19
N SER A 39 0.88 5.81 15.12
CA SER A 39 0.23 7.13 15.07
C SER A 39 -0.50 7.30 13.73
N ALA A 40 -1.31 8.35 13.60
CA ALA A 40 -1.94 8.72 12.33
C ALA A 40 -0.90 8.98 11.21
N VAL A 41 0.27 9.52 11.58
CA VAL A 41 1.39 9.72 10.65
C VAL A 41 1.89 8.38 10.13
N GLN A 42 2.07 7.39 11.00
CA GLN A 42 2.48 6.04 10.57
C GLN A 42 1.45 5.41 9.64
N GLN A 43 0.15 5.54 9.93
CA GLN A 43 -0.90 5.03 9.05
C GLN A 43 -0.82 5.65 7.66
N THR A 44 -0.63 6.97 7.59
CA THR A 44 -0.47 7.68 6.31
C THR A 44 0.79 7.20 5.56
N THR A 45 1.90 6.99 6.27
CA THR A 45 3.13 6.43 5.68
C THR A 45 2.90 5.03 5.13
N ILE A 46 2.24 4.16 5.88
CA ILE A 46 1.91 2.79 5.45
C ILE A 46 1.01 2.82 4.20
N GLU A 47 0.02 3.71 4.16
CA GLU A 47 -0.91 3.83 3.04
C GLU A 47 -0.22 4.31 1.76
N LYS A 48 0.71 5.26 1.87
CA LYS A 48 1.58 5.67 0.76
C LYS A 48 2.50 4.53 0.28
N LEU A 49 3.07 3.76 1.21
CA LEU A 49 3.89 2.60 0.88
C LEU A 49 3.07 1.52 0.17
N LYS A 50 1.83 1.25 0.62
CA LYS A 50 0.90 0.34 -0.07
C LYS A 50 0.66 0.76 -1.51
N GLN A 51 0.34 2.04 -1.73
CA GLN A 51 0.12 2.56 -3.07
C GLN A 51 1.37 2.43 -3.95
N ARG A 52 2.55 2.75 -3.40
CA ARG A 52 3.83 2.61 -4.13
C ARG A 52 4.12 1.16 -4.49
N TYR A 53 3.99 0.23 -3.55
CA TYR A 53 4.26 -1.18 -3.80
C TYR A 53 3.26 -1.78 -4.78
N ALA A 54 1.96 -1.47 -4.64
CA ALA A 54 0.95 -1.89 -5.59
C ALA A 54 1.24 -1.34 -7.00
N HIS A 55 1.61 -0.06 -7.12
CA HIS A 55 2.01 0.52 -8.40
C HIS A 55 3.17 -0.25 -9.03
N ILE A 56 4.26 -0.47 -8.28
CA ILE A 56 5.44 -1.21 -8.77
C ILE A 56 5.05 -2.62 -9.23
N MET A 57 4.26 -3.36 -8.45
CA MET A 57 3.82 -4.72 -8.81
C MET A 57 2.96 -4.71 -10.07
N LEU A 58 2.03 -3.77 -10.17
CA LEU A 58 1.08 -3.67 -11.27
C LEU A 58 1.77 -3.26 -12.58
N THR A 59 2.79 -2.39 -12.52
CA THR A 59 3.50 -1.87 -13.70
C THR A 59 4.79 -2.61 -14.04
N SER A 60 5.21 -3.57 -13.21
CA SER A 60 6.44 -4.36 -13.43
C SER A 60 6.42 -5.14 -14.74
N GLU A 61 7.58 -5.26 -15.40
CA GLU A 61 7.73 -6.06 -16.64
C GLU A 61 7.38 -7.54 -16.44
N ILE A 62 7.59 -8.08 -15.24
CA ILE A 62 7.27 -9.49 -14.94
C ILE A 62 5.77 -9.74 -14.78
N ASN A 63 4.96 -8.68 -14.65
CA ASN A 63 3.52 -8.83 -14.54
C ASN A 63 2.94 -9.13 -15.93
N MET A 64 2.54 -10.39 -16.15
CA MET A 64 1.91 -10.83 -17.39
C MET A 64 0.62 -10.06 -17.74
N LEU A 65 -0.02 -9.42 -16.76
CA LEU A 65 -1.21 -8.61 -16.96
C LEU A 65 -0.92 -7.11 -17.10
N LYS A 66 0.36 -6.68 -17.15
CA LYS A 66 0.78 -5.27 -17.24
C LYS A 66 0.02 -4.51 -18.33
N ALA A 67 -0.02 -5.05 -19.55
CA ALA A 67 -0.70 -4.40 -20.68
C ALA A 67 -2.19 -4.15 -20.40
N LYS A 68 -2.88 -5.15 -19.81
CA LYS A 68 -4.29 -5.04 -19.41
C LYS A 68 -4.48 -4.00 -18.31
N VAL A 69 -3.56 -3.93 -17.34
CA VAL A 69 -3.61 -2.91 -16.28
C VAL A 69 -3.51 -1.50 -16.86
N PHE A 70 -2.60 -1.26 -17.81
CA PHE A 70 -2.47 0.03 -18.48
C PHE A 70 -3.72 0.40 -19.29
N ASP A 71 -4.26 -0.53 -20.08
CA ASP A 71 -5.50 -0.32 -20.83
C ASP A 71 -6.68 0.04 -19.90
N LEU A 72 -6.84 -0.68 -18.78
CA LEU A 72 -7.85 -0.37 -17.79
C LEU A 72 -7.63 0.99 -17.12
N ALA A 73 -6.38 1.34 -16.80
CA ALA A 73 -6.05 2.62 -16.19
C ALA A 73 -6.36 3.80 -17.14
N GLU A 74 -6.02 3.66 -18.42
CA GLU A 74 -6.31 4.68 -19.45
C GLU A 74 -7.83 4.85 -19.64
N LYS A 75 -8.57 3.74 -19.73
CA LYS A 75 -10.04 3.78 -19.78
C LYS A 75 -10.63 4.44 -18.54
N TYR A 76 -10.09 4.13 -17.37
CA TYR A 76 -10.56 4.70 -16.10
C TYR A 76 -10.28 6.20 -15.99
N GLN A 77 -9.18 6.69 -16.57
CA GLN A 77 -8.86 8.12 -16.59
C GLN A 77 -9.92 8.94 -17.35
N LYS A 78 -10.55 8.34 -18.37
CA LYS A 78 -11.60 8.95 -19.20
C LYS A 78 -12.98 8.93 -18.53
N VAL A 79 -13.14 8.26 -17.39
CA VAL A 79 -14.42 8.21 -16.65
C VAL A 79 -14.69 9.54 -15.95
N ASP A 80 -15.94 9.98 -16.00
CA ASP A 80 -16.39 11.22 -15.35
C ASP A 80 -16.04 11.26 -13.85
N PHE A 81 -15.71 12.45 -13.36
CA PHE A 81 -15.31 12.64 -11.96
C PHE A 81 -16.39 12.18 -10.96
N LYS A 82 -17.67 12.46 -11.22
CA LYS A 82 -18.78 12.03 -10.32
C LYS A 82 -18.92 10.52 -10.28
N VAL A 83 -18.62 9.84 -11.38
CA VAL A 83 -18.63 8.37 -11.42
C VAL A 83 -17.42 7.82 -10.65
N ARG A 84 -16.23 8.42 -10.82
CA ARG A 84 -15.03 8.04 -10.08
C ARG A 84 -15.17 8.22 -8.57
N THR A 85 -15.83 9.27 -8.09
CA THR A 85 -16.12 9.43 -6.65
C THR A 85 -17.05 8.33 -6.14
N GLY A 86 -18.06 7.96 -6.92
CA GLY A 86 -18.93 6.82 -6.61
C GLY A 86 -18.17 5.49 -6.53
N HIS A 87 -17.23 5.24 -7.44
CA HIS A 87 -16.36 4.07 -7.39
C HIS A 87 -15.46 4.07 -6.14
N ALA A 88 -14.87 5.21 -5.78
CA ALA A 88 -14.04 5.35 -4.59
C ALA A 88 -14.84 5.06 -3.31
N TYR A 89 -16.08 5.54 -3.22
CA TYR A 89 -16.96 5.26 -2.10
C TYR A 89 -17.27 3.76 -1.96
N LYS A 90 -17.63 3.09 -3.06
CA LYS A 90 -17.87 1.63 -3.08
C LYS A 90 -16.61 0.84 -2.70
N ALA A 91 -15.43 1.29 -3.14
CA ALA A 91 -14.16 0.70 -2.77
C ALA A 91 -13.91 0.82 -1.26
N MET A 92 -14.15 2.00 -0.66
CA MET A 92 -14.05 2.20 0.79
C MET A 92 -15.00 1.29 1.57
N GLN A 93 -16.26 1.16 1.15
CA GLN A 93 -17.21 0.25 1.79
C GLN A 93 -16.73 -1.21 1.74
N THR A 94 -16.18 -1.63 0.59
CA THR A 94 -15.64 -2.99 0.42
C THR A 94 -14.45 -3.23 1.34
N ILE A 95 -13.53 -2.26 1.46
CA ILE A 95 -12.39 -2.33 2.37
C ILE A 95 -12.87 -2.42 3.83
N GLN A 96 -13.80 -1.55 4.23
CA GLN A 96 -14.37 -1.56 5.58
C GLN A 96 -15.04 -2.89 5.91
N LYS A 97 -15.75 -3.50 4.95
CA LYS A 97 -16.34 -4.83 5.13
C LYS A 97 -15.27 -5.89 5.39
N ARG A 98 -14.23 -5.94 4.54
CA ARG A 98 -13.12 -6.90 4.72
C ARG A 98 -12.40 -6.70 6.05
N LEU A 99 -12.19 -5.46 6.49
CA LEU A 99 -11.57 -5.17 7.78
C LEU A 99 -12.39 -5.64 8.98
N LYS A 100 -13.71 -5.85 8.84
CA LYS A 100 -14.55 -6.45 9.90
C LYS A 100 -14.43 -7.97 9.96
N GLU A 101 -13.92 -8.60 8.90
CA GLU A 101 -13.74 -10.06 8.79
C GLU A 101 -12.38 -10.52 9.35
N TYR A 102 -11.51 -9.60 9.80
CA TYR A 102 -10.18 -9.85 10.35
C TYR A 102 -10.01 -9.29 11.77
#